data_AF-A4AST2-F1
#
_entry.id   AF-A4AST2-F1
#
_cell.length_a   1.000
_cell.length_b   1.000
_cell.length_c   1.000
_cell.angle_alpha   90.00
_cell.angle_beta   90.00
_cell.angle_gamma   90.00
#
_symmetry.space_group_name_H-M   'P 1'
#
loop_
_entity.id
_entity.type
_entity.pdbx_description
1 polymer ?
#
loop_
_entity_poly.entity_id
_entity_poly.type
_entity_poly.pdbx_seq_one_letter_code
_entity_poly.pdbx_strand_id
1 'polypeptide(L)'
;MTFLERKERRLKNNWKSNSLKTLIHPTYFPNIMIFATIVQNDAIWEAQDNYQKQTYRNRCYVSTDQGKQILSIPIKHVGGTQGRQKYKDVQIENDYKWQRQHWRTLQTAYRTSPFFEYYEDEIAPIFENEFKFLFDLNLKTIEVISDCLQIEMAQDQTETYKVDLQSTILDARSLVSCKKEHPFKQEAYVQVFGDRHGFIQNVSVLDLLFNEGTNTLSYLNNINLGFTNG
;
A
#
# COMPACT_ATOMS: atom_id res chain seq x y z
N MET A 1 15.03 8.54 16.98
CA MET A 1 16.14 8.67 16.03
C MET A 1 16.19 10.09 15.50
N THR A 2 17.33 10.75 15.64
CA THR A 2 17.59 12.12 15.17
C THR A 2 17.78 12.15 13.65
N PHE A 3 17.64 13.33 13.04
CA PHE A 3 17.89 13.56 11.61
C PHE A 3 19.30 13.12 11.18
N LEU A 4 20.29 13.26 12.07
CA LEU A 4 21.68 12.85 11.84
C LEU A 4 21.84 11.32 11.86
N GLU A 5 21.19 10.62 12.79
CA GLU A 5 21.20 9.16 12.84
C GLU A 5 20.52 8.54 11.60
N ARG A 6 19.47 9.18 11.08
CA ARG A 6 18.82 8.80 9.81
C ARG A 6 19.75 8.99 8.60
N LYS A 7 20.53 10.08 8.57
CA LYS A 7 21.49 10.37 7.50
C LYS A 7 22.66 9.38 7.49
N GLU A 8 23.15 8.98 8.66
CA GLU A 8 24.23 7.99 8.78
C GLU A 8 23.76 6.56 8.44
N ARG A 9 22.51 6.21 8.76
CA ARG A 9 21.91 4.93 8.35
C ARG A 9 21.73 4.85 6.82
N ARG A 10 21.35 5.97 6.18
CA ARG A 10 21.35 6.15 4.71
C ARG A 10 22.72 5.85 4.07
N LEU A 11 23.81 6.26 4.72
CA LEU A 11 25.18 6.02 4.23
C LEU A 11 25.65 4.57 4.48
N LYS A 12 25.18 3.90 5.53
CA LYS A 12 25.53 2.50 5.85
C LYS A 12 24.72 1.47 5.06
N ASN A 13 23.52 1.80 4.59
CA ASN A 13 22.71 0.93 3.73
C ASN A 13 23.02 1.07 2.22
N ASN A 14 24.11 1.77 1.87
CA ASN A 14 24.43 2.17 0.49
C ASN A 14 24.99 1.03 -0.40
N TRP A 15 24.67 -0.23 -0.12
CA TRP A 15 25.01 -1.36 -1.00
C TRP A 15 24.01 -1.53 -2.16
N LYS A 16 22.87 -0.83 -2.15
CA LYS A 16 21.91 -0.75 -3.28
C LYS A 16 22.28 0.33 -4.31
N SER A 17 23.56 0.56 -4.59
CA SER A 17 24.03 1.57 -5.56
C SER A 17 23.70 1.26 -7.05
N ASN A 18 22.79 0.31 -7.32
CA ASN A 18 22.37 -0.04 -8.68
C ASN A 18 20.86 -0.37 -8.80
N SER A 19 20.04 -0.06 -7.78
CA SER A 19 18.59 -0.31 -7.89
C SER A 19 17.93 0.74 -8.79
N LEU A 20 17.27 0.29 -9.86
CA LEU A 20 16.41 1.12 -10.69
C LEU A 20 15.39 1.85 -9.80
N LYS A 21 15.14 3.14 -10.08
CA LYS A 21 14.05 3.86 -9.42
C LYS A 21 12.72 3.36 -9.97
N THR A 22 11.70 3.29 -9.13
CA THR A 22 10.38 2.78 -9.52
C THR A 22 9.33 3.86 -9.34
N LEU A 23 8.72 4.31 -10.43
CA LEU A 23 7.62 5.26 -10.39
C LEU A 23 6.31 4.52 -10.09
N ILE A 24 5.66 4.85 -8.98
CA ILE A 24 4.47 4.14 -8.50
C ILE A 24 3.48 5.09 -7.82
N HIS A 25 2.20 4.74 -7.89
CA HIS A 25 1.16 5.48 -7.16
C HIS A 25 1.02 4.95 -5.73
N PRO A 26 0.95 5.82 -4.71
CA PRO A 26 0.57 5.37 -3.37
C PRO A 26 -0.87 4.86 -3.39
N THR A 27 -1.17 3.81 -2.62
CA THR A 27 -2.51 3.18 -2.54
C THR A 27 -2.92 2.97 -1.10
N TYR A 28 -4.23 2.81 -0.88
CA TYR A 28 -4.77 2.59 0.46
C TYR A 28 -4.42 1.18 0.92
N PHE A 29 -3.60 1.05 1.97
CA PHE A 29 -3.08 -0.23 2.49
C PHE A 29 -2.73 -1.22 1.37
N PRO A 30 -1.61 -0.97 0.66
CA PRO A 30 -1.31 -1.62 -0.60
C PRO A 30 -1.44 -3.15 -0.54
N ASN A 31 -1.82 -3.76 -1.65
CA ASN A 31 -1.74 -5.22 -1.75
C ASN A 31 -0.28 -5.70 -1.70
N ILE A 32 -0.11 -6.99 -1.46
CA ILE A 32 1.21 -7.61 -1.29
C ILE A 32 2.13 -7.34 -2.48
N MET A 33 1.63 -7.39 -3.71
CA MET A 33 2.44 -7.11 -4.90
C MET A 33 2.93 -5.66 -4.96
N ILE A 34 2.04 -4.70 -4.73
CA ILE A 34 2.38 -3.27 -4.73
C ILE A 34 3.37 -2.98 -3.59
N PHE A 35 3.12 -3.52 -2.39
CA PHE A 35 4.02 -3.28 -1.26
C PHE A 35 5.38 -3.97 -1.43
N ALA A 36 5.44 -5.17 -2.01
CA ALA A 36 6.69 -5.81 -2.39
C ALA A 36 7.47 -4.98 -3.41
N THR A 37 6.77 -4.37 -4.38
CA THR A 37 7.38 -3.44 -5.34
C THR A 37 8.00 -2.24 -4.64
N ILE A 38 7.31 -1.67 -3.64
CA ILE A 38 7.80 -0.55 -2.83
C ILE A 38 9.03 -0.97 -2.01
N VAL A 39 9.01 -2.14 -1.36
CA VAL A 39 10.09 -2.60 -0.48
C VAL A 39 11.35 -2.99 -1.25
N GLN A 40 11.21 -3.60 -2.43
CA GLN A 40 12.35 -4.11 -3.19
C GLN A 40 13.10 -3.00 -3.95
N ASN A 41 12.46 -1.86 -4.25
CA ASN A 41 12.97 -0.81 -5.14
C ASN A 41 13.05 0.58 -4.46
N ASP A 42 13.72 1.54 -5.10
CA ASP A 42 13.70 2.94 -4.67
C ASP A 42 12.49 3.66 -5.30
N ALA A 43 11.41 3.79 -4.53
CA ALA A 43 10.13 4.29 -5.03
C ALA A 43 10.12 5.82 -5.24
N ILE A 44 9.49 6.27 -6.31
CA ILE A 44 9.07 7.66 -6.53
C ILE A 44 7.55 7.68 -6.57
N TRP A 45 6.91 8.52 -5.75
CA TRP A 45 5.46 8.64 -5.73
C TRP A 45 4.95 9.50 -6.89
N GLU A 46 4.09 8.93 -7.74
CA GLU A 46 3.41 9.68 -8.79
C GLU A 46 2.28 10.54 -8.18
N ALA A 47 2.53 11.84 -8.07
CA ALA A 47 1.65 12.83 -7.47
C ALA A 47 0.87 13.69 -8.48
N GLN A 48 1.23 13.64 -9.77
CA GLN A 48 0.72 14.58 -10.78
C GLN A 48 -0.22 13.93 -11.80
N ASP A 49 -0.42 12.61 -11.72
CA ASP A 49 -1.42 11.91 -12.52
C ASP A 49 -2.86 12.25 -12.08
N ASN A 50 -3.81 11.97 -12.97
CA ASN A 50 -5.23 12.10 -12.70
C ASN A 50 -5.76 10.85 -11.97
N TYR A 51 -6.77 11.06 -11.15
CA TYR A 51 -7.47 9.96 -10.50
C TYR A 51 -8.20 9.10 -11.54
N GLN A 52 -8.07 7.78 -11.39
CA GLN A 52 -8.77 6.81 -12.20
C GLN A 52 -9.65 5.93 -11.31
N LYS A 53 -10.91 5.77 -11.71
CA LYS A 53 -11.86 4.87 -11.04
C LYS A 53 -11.40 3.41 -11.17
N GLN A 54 -11.88 2.56 -10.29
CA GLN A 54 -11.59 1.10 -10.29
C GLN A 54 -10.09 0.81 -10.10
N THR A 55 -9.47 1.54 -9.17
CA THR A 55 -8.07 1.38 -8.79
C THR A 55 -7.92 1.17 -7.28
N TYR A 56 -6.81 0.57 -6.87
CA TYR A 56 -6.42 0.37 -5.46
C TYR A 56 -6.12 1.69 -4.73
N ARG A 57 -6.15 2.84 -5.42
CA ARG A 57 -6.00 4.16 -4.79
C ARG A 57 -7.09 4.45 -3.76
N ASN A 58 -8.30 3.91 -3.90
CA ASN A 58 -9.39 4.16 -2.95
C ASN A 58 -9.96 2.88 -2.32
N ARG A 59 -9.27 1.75 -2.47
CA ARG A 59 -9.76 0.46 -1.96
C ARG A 59 -8.62 -0.51 -1.70
N CYS A 60 -8.81 -1.38 -0.73
CA CYS A 60 -7.99 -2.56 -0.50
C CYS A 60 -8.89 -3.79 -0.31
N TYR A 61 -8.27 -4.97 -0.32
CA TYR A 61 -8.95 -6.22 -0.02
C TYR A 61 -8.32 -6.86 1.21
N VAL A 62 -9.12 -7.45 2.07
CA VAL A 62 -8.71 -8.14 3.30
C VAL A 62 -9.34 -9.53 3.35
N SER A 63 -8.72 -10.45 4.09
CA SER A 63 -9.29 -11.78 4.33
C SER A 63 -10.19 -11.74 5.56
N THR A 64 -11.40 -12.29 5.44
CA THR A 64 -12.43 -12.27 6.50
C THR A 64 -13.12 -13.61 6.59
N ASP A 65 -14.03 -13.76 7.56
CA ASP A 65 -14.88 -14.94 7.71
C ASP A 65 -15.82 -15.17 6.50
N GLN A 66 -16.04 -14.14 5.68
CA GLN A 66 -16.79 -14.18 4.42
C GLN A 66 -15.87 -14.28 3.18
N GLY A 67 -14.58 -14.55 3.38
CA GLY A 67 -13.59 -14.59 2.32
C GLY A 67 -13.02 -13.21 2.00
N LYS A 68 -12.79 -12.93 0.71
CA LYS A 68 -12.13 -11.71 0.24
C LYS A 68 -13.09 -10.50 0.32
N GLN A 69 -12.90 -9.66 1.32
CA GLN A 69 -13.73 -8.46 1.53
C GLN A 69 -13.02 -7.20 1.03
N ILE A 70 -13.77 -6.31 0.37
CA ILE A 70 -13.30 -4.99 -0.03
C ILE A 70 -13.53 -3.95 1.07
N LEU A 71 -12.53 -3.11 1.31
CA LEU A 71 -12.63 -1.87 2.08
C LEU A 71 -12.46 -0.71 1.10
N SER A 72 -13.47 0.16 0.97
CA SER A 72 -13.47 1.25 -0.02
C SER A 72 -13.66 2.60 0.65
N ILE A 73 -12.72 3.50 0.41
CA ILE A 73 -12.81 4.88 0.88
C ILE A 73 -13.80 5.65 0.00
N PRO A 74 -14.85 6.28 0.59
CA PRO A 74 -15.76 7.14 -0.13
C PRO A 74 -15.05 8.46 -0.49
N ILE A 75 -15.26 8.94 -1.71
CA ILE A 75 -14.59 10.14 -2.22
C ILE A 75 -15.62 11.11 -2.79
N LYS A 76 -15.37 12.41 -2.63
CA LYS A 76 -16.17 13.45 -3.25
C LYS A 76 -15.91 13.47 -4.75
N HIS A 77 -16.93 13.17 -5.53
CA HIS A 77 -16.84 13.25 -6.97
C HIS A 77 -16.95 14.71 -7.44
N VAL A 78 -15.79 15.33 -7.72
CA VAL A 78 -15.75 16.62 -8.43
C VAL A 78 -15.39 16.37 -9.89
N GLY A 79 -16.25 16.82 -10.81
CA GLY A 79 -15.95 16.77 -12.25
C GLY A 79 -17.03 16.24 -13.20
N GLY A 80 -18.21 15.80 -12.73
CA GLY A 80 -19.25 15.30 -13.63
C GLY A 80 -18.76 14.18 -14.58
N THR A 81 -19.26 14.13 -15.82
CA THR A 81 -18.97 13.09 -16.82
C THR A 81 -17.59 13.20 -17.50
N GLN A 82 -16.87 14.32 -17.38
CA GLN A 82 -15.62 14.58 -18.10
C GLN A 82 -14.45 15.08 -17.23
N GLY A 83 -14.67 15.40 -15.96
CA GLY A 83 -13.69 16.09 -15.13
C GLY A 83 -12.52 15.20 -14.73
N ARG A 84 -11.37 15.43 -15.35
CA ARG A 84 -10.08 14.90 -14.92
C ARG A 84 -9.68 15.63 -13.64
N GLN A 85 -9.82 14.98 -12.50
CA GLN A 85 -9.33 15.47 -11.22
C GLN A 85 -7.92 14.91 -10.98
N LYS A 86 -6.97 15.75 -10.55
CA LYS A 86 -5.66 15.27 -10.12
C LYS A 86 -5.81 14.37 -8.89
N TYR A 87 -5.07 13.26 -8.86
CA TYR A 87 -5.14 12.29 -7.77
C TYR A 87 -4.85 12.93 -6.41
N LYS A 88 -3.83 13.79 -6.32
CA LYS A 88 -3.50 14.53 -5.08
C LYS A 88 -4.61 15.46 -4.58
N ASP A 89 -5.52 15.88 -5.46
CA ASP A 89 -6.60 16.80 -5.11
C ASP A 89 -7.93 16.06 -4.81
N VAL A 90 -7.94 14.72 -4.87
CA VAL A 90 -9.12 13.90 -4.54
C VAL A 90 -9.45 14.00 -3.07
N GLN A 91 -10.63 14.53 -2.75
CA GLN A 91 -11.11 14.67 -1.38
C GLN A 91 -11.91 13.45 -0.93
N ILE A 92 -11.74 13.09 0.33
CA ILE A 92 -12.49 12.02 0.99
C ILE A 92 -13.87 12.54 1.43
N GLU A 93 -14.88 11.69 1.35
CA GLU A 93 -16.23 11.99 1.85
C GLU A 93 -16.41 11.52 3.29
N ASN A 94 -15.99 12.35 4.25
CA ASN A 94 -16.00 12.04 5.68
C ASN A 94 -17.40 12.10 6.35
N ASP A 95 -18.45 12.45 5.60
CA ASP A 95 -19.83 12.36 6.08
C ASP A 95 -20.24 10.90 6.35
N TYR A 96 -19.67 9.97 5.58
CA TYR A 96 -19.77 8.53 5.85
C TYR A 96 -18.76 8.11 6.91
N LYS A 97 -19.20 7.28 7.86
CA LYS A 97 -18.34 6.73 8.94
C LYS A 97 -17.48 5.55 8.48
N TRP A 98 -16.79 5.72 7.36
CA TRP A 98 -15.98 4.66 6.73
C TRP A 98 -14.80 4.24 7.60
N GLN A 99 -14.15 5.16 8.33
CA GLN A 99 -13.02 4.80 9.20
C GLN A 99 -13.46 3.81 10.29
N ARG A 100 -14.56 4.12 10.98
CA ARG A 100 -15.15 3.26 12.00
C ARG A 100 -15.54 1.90 11.44
N GLN A 101 -16.10 1.88 10.23
CA GLN A 101 -16.48 0.63 9.56
C GLN A 101 -15.24 -0.22 9.24
N HIS A 102 -14.24 0.38 8.59
CA HIS A 102 -13.01 -0.32 8.20
C HIS A 102 -12.27 -0.84 9.44
N TRP A 103 -12.14 -0.03 10.49
CA TRP A 103 -11.46 -0.43 11.72
C TRP A 103 -12.13 -1.64 12.37
N ARG A 104 -13.46 -1.61 12.49
CA ARG A 104 -14.23 -2.76 12.99
C ARG A 104 -14.05 -4.00 12.14
N THR A 105 -14.01 -3.85 10.82
CA THR A 105 -13.73 -4.98 9.93
C THR A 105 -12.35 -5.57 10.21
N LEU A 106 -11.31 -4.75 10.35
CA LEU A 106 -9.96 -5.23 10.66
C LEU A 106 -9.92 -5.91 12.04
N GLN A 107 -10.53 -5.30 13.06
CA GLN A 107 -10.62 -5.91 14.39
C GLN A 107 -11.30 -7.28 14.33
N THR A 108 -12.46 -7.40 13.70
CA THR A 108 -13.15 -8.69 13.58
C THR A 108 -12.36 -9.71 12.77
N ALA A 109 -11.75 -9.29 11.66
CA ALA A 109 -11.03 -10.18 10.77
C ALA A 109 -9.72 -10.71 11.36
N TYR A 110 -9.03 -9.90 12.17
CA TYR A 110 -7.66 -10.16 12.57
C TYR A 110 -7.43 -10.28 14.07
N ARG A 111 -8.44 -10.10 14.94
CA ARG A 111 -8.28 -10.21 16.42
C ARG A 111 -7.61 -11.51 16.85
N THR A 112 -7.84 -12.61 16.14
CA THR A 112 -7.25 -13.93 16.43
C THR A 112 -5.99 -14.23 15.63
N SER A 113 -5.48 -13.29 14.84
CA SER A 113 -4.19 -13.42 14.18
C SER A 113 -3.04 -13.23 15.18
N PRO A 114 -1.87 -13.84 14.97
CA PRO A 114 -0.77 -13.81 15.94
C PRO A 114 -0.25 -12.42 16.31
N PHE A 115 -0.33 -11.43 15.41
CA PHE A 115 0.31 -10.12 15.59
C PHE A 115 -0.64 -8.91 15.56
N PHE A 116 -1.96 -9.10 15.46
CA PHE A 116 -2.89 -7.96 15.42
C PHE A 116 -2.77 -7.06 16.65
N GLU A 117 -2.82 -7.63 17.86
CA GLU A 117 -2.72 -6.85 19.10
C GLU A 117 -1.39 -6.12 19.24
N TYR A 118 -0.32 -6.67 18.67
CA TYR A 118 1.00 -6.04 18.69
C TYR A 118 1.08 -4.78 17.83
N TYR A 119 0.31 -4.68 16.75
CA TYR A 119 0.30 -3.54 15.83
C TYR A 119 -0.97 -2.67 15.93
N GLU A 120 -1.88 -3.00 16.85
CA GLU A 120 -3.20 -2.34 16.95
C GLU A 120 -3.03 -0.84 17.21
N ASP A 121 -2.16 -0.48 18.14
CA ASP A 121 -1.95 0.91 18.60
C ASP A 121 -1.28 1.79 17.53
N GLU A 122 -0.43 1.22 16.66
CA GLU A 122 0.20 1.93 15.55
C GLU A 122 -0.78 2.17 14.39
N ILE A 123 -1.72 1.26 14.18
CA ILE A 123 -2.63 1.27 13.03
C ILE A 123 -3.94 1.99 13.34
N ALA A 124 -4.47 1.88 14.57
CA ALA A 124 -5.71 2.51 14.99
C ALA A 124 -5.79 4.02 14.68
N PRO A 125 -4.72 4.82 14.84
CA PRO A 125 -4.75 6.26 14.54
C PRO A 125 -5.13 6.61 13.10
N ILE A 126 -4.93 5.72 12.13
CA ILE A 126 -5.39 5.90 10.73
C ILE A 126 -6.91 6.01 10.66
N PHE A 127 -7.61 5.35 11.58
CA PHE A 127 -9.07 5.26 11.61
C PHE A 127 -9.70 6.21 12.64
N GLU A 128 -8.91 6.79 13.53
CA GLU A 128 -9.36 7.77 14.53
C GLU A 128 -9.28 9.21 14.02
N ASN A 129 -8.43 9.46 13.02
CA ASN A 129 -8.22 10.78 12.45
C ASN A 129 -8.90 10.92 11.07
N GLU A 130 -9.45 12.10 10.81
CA GLU A 130 -9.97 12.43 9.49
C GLU A 130 -8.86 12.91 8.55
N PHE A 131 -8.92 12.44 7.30
CA PHE A 131 -8.03 12.87 6.24
C PHE A 131 -8.83 13.67 5.21
N LYS A 132 -8.26 14.78 4.73
CA LYS A 132 -8.90 15.61 3.71
C LYS A 132 -8.71 15.03 2.32
N PHE A 133 -7.49 14.61 1.98
CA PHE A 133 -7.13 14.12 0.65
C PHE A 133 -6.77 12.65 0.67
N LEU A 134 -7.19 11.94 -0.40
CA LEU A 134 -6.94 10.50 -0.58
C LEU A 134 -5.45 10.18 -0.71
N PHE A 135 -4.71 11.05 -1.40
CA PHE A 135 -3.27 10.87 -1.60
C PHE A 135 -2.51 10.90 -0.27
N ASP A 136 -2.84 11.85 0.61
CA ASP A 136 -2.23 11.99 1.93
C ASP A 136 -2.53 10.78 2.81
N LEU A 137 -3.78 10.30 2.82
CA LEU A 137 -4.15 9.07 3.51
C LEU A 137 -3.32 7.88 3.02
N ASN A 138 -3.19 7.72 1.70
CA ASN A 138 -2.47 6.58 1.15
C ASN A 138 -0.98 6.59 1.50
N LEU A 139 -0.32 7.75 1.39
CA LEU A 139 1.04 7.92 1.88
C LEU A 139 1.13 7.59 3.38
N LYS A 140 0.17 8.07 4.18
CA LYS A 140 0.16 7.78 5.62
C LYS A 140 -0.02 6.29 5.92
N THR A 141 -0.86 5.57 5.17
CA THR A 141 -0.98 4.11 5.35
C THR A 141 0.32 3.38 5.01
N ILE A 142 1.04 3.82 3.98
CA ILE A 142 2.33 3.23 3.62
C ILE A 142 3.37 3.55 4.70
N GLU A 143 3.43 4.80 5.18
CA GLU A 143 4.33 5.23 6.25
C GLU A 143 4.15 4.37 7.51
N VAL A 144 2.91 4.17 7.96
CA VAL A 144 2.62 3.36 9.16
C VAL A 144 3.08 1.90 8.98
N ILE A 145 2.81 1.28 7.82
CA ILE A 145 3.28 -0.10 7.58
C ILE A 145 4.81 -0.15 7.49
N SER A 146 5.44 0.86 6.88
CA SER A 146 6.90 0.99 6.84
C SER A 146 7.50 1.10 8.25
N ASP A 147 6.88 1.89 9.14
CA ASP A 147 7.29 2.03 10.53
C ASP A 147 7.13 0.71 11.31
N CYS A 148 6.00 0.01 11.14
CA CYS A 148 5.77 -1.32 11.74
C CYS A 148 6.85 -2.35 11.32
N LEU A 149 7.35 -2.23 10.09
CA LEU A 149 8.42 -3.09 9.54
C LEU A 149 9.83 -2.52 9.76
N GLN A 150 9.95 -1.36 10.41
CA GLN A 150 11.21 -0.65 10.69
C GLN A 150 12.03 -0.33 9.43
N ILE A 151 11.36 -0.07 8.31
CA ILE A 151 11.95 0.34 7.04
C ILE A 151 11.69 1.82 6.75
N GLU A 152 12.58 2.45 5.97
CA GLU A 152 12.40 3.84 5.57
C GLU A 152 11.45 3.93 4.37
N MET A 153 10.39 4.73 4.49
CA MET A 153 9.52 5.04 3.36
C MET A 153 10.21 6.04 2.42
N ALA A 154 10.13 5.80 1.11
CA ALA A 154 10.60 6.74 0.11
C ALA A 154 9.89 8.11 0.21
N GLN A 155 10.62 9.18 -0.09
CA GLN A 155 10.13 10.56 0.05
C GLN A 155 10.01 11.29 -1.29
N ASP A 156 10.63 10.76 -2.36
CA ASP A 156 10.64 11.38 -3.67
C ASP A 156 9.23 11.37 -4.28
N GLN A 157 8.82 12.48 -4.89
CA GLN A 157 7.53 12.59 -5.60
C GLN A 157 7.72 13.29 -6.95
N THR A 158 6.79 13.07 -7.88
CA THR A 158 6.81 13.76 -9.18
C THR A 158 6.41 15.25 -9.04
N GLU A 159 7.22 16.12 -9.63
CA GLU A 159 6.87 17.55 -9.77
C GLU A 159 5.93 17.80 -10.96
N THR A 160 6.09 17.01 -12.03
CA THR A 160 5.31 17.06 -13.26
C THR A 160 4.96 15.66 -13.75
N TYR A 161 3.78 15.49 -14.36
CA TYR A 161 3.43 14.23 -15.03
C TYR A 161 4.20 14.07 -16.34
N LYS A 162 4.86 12.92 -16.53
CA LYS A 162 5.58 12.57 -17.76
C LYS A 162 5.08 11.23 -18.29
N VAL A 163 4.80 11.18 -19.59
CA VAL A 163 4.41 9.94 -20.27
C VAL A 163 5.65 9.10 -20.52
N ASP A 164 6.65 9.69 -21.18
CA ASP A 164 7.92 9.06 -21.48
C ASP A 164 8.87 9.21 -20.29
N LEU A 165 9.27 8.06 -19.74
CA LEU A 165 10.22 7.98 -18.64
C LEU A 165 11.61 7.67 -19.17
N GLN A 166 12.62 8.02 -18.37
CA GLN A 166 14.00 7.60 -18.64
C GLN A 166 14.09 6.08 -18.51
N SER A 167 14.96 5.43 -19.30
CA SER A 167 15.17 3.97 -19.28
C SER A 167 15.61 3.42 -17.92
N THR A 168 16.10 4.30 -17.03
CA THR A 168 16.52 3.99 -15.67
C THR A 168 15.38 3.97 -14.65
N ILE A 169 14.14 4.27 -15.07
CA ILE A 169 12.95 4.29 -14.22
C ILE A 169 12.01 3.17 -14.65
N LEU A 170 11.72 2.26 -13.72
CA LEU A 170 10.66 1.27 -13.88
C LEU A 170 9.28 1.94 -13.72
N ASP A 171 8.42 1.80 -14.73
CA ASP A 171 7.04 2.31 -14.66
C ASP A 171 6.09 1.29 -14.01
N ALA A 172 5.89 1.40 -12.69
CA ALA A 172 4.97 0.59 -11.93
C ALA A 172 3.59 1.25 -11.73
N ARG A 173 3.29 2.37 -12.42
CA ARG A 173 2.03 3.11 -12.24
C ARG A 173 0.79 2.27 -12.53
N SER A 174 0.91 1.28 -13.41
CA SER A 174 -0.20 0.43 -13.83
C SER A 174 -0.67 -0.58 -12.77
N LEU A 175 0.16 -0.88 -11.76
CA LEU A 175 -0.13 -1.87 -10.71
C LEU A 175 -1.37 -1.51 -9.86
N VAL A 176 -1.75 -0.24 -9.85
CA VAL A 176 -2.94 0.21 -9.10
C VAL A 176 -4.26 -0.14 -9.78
N SER A 177 -4.25 -0.63 -11.02
CA SER A 177 -5.47 -1.01 -11.73
C SER A 177 -6.08 -2.29 -11.14
N CYS A 178 -7.37 -2.26 -10.79
CA CYS A 178 -8.08 -3.49 -10.40
C CYS A 178 -8.53 -4.34 -11.60
N LYS A 179 -8.43 -3.80 -12.82
CA LYS A 179 -8.83 -4.51 -14.06
C LYS A 179 -7.73 -5.37 -14.66
N LYS A 180 -6.49 -5.11 -14.28
CA LYS A 180 -5.32 -5.83 -14.77
C LYS A 180 -4.90 -6.78 -13.66
N GLU A 181 -5.04 -8.07 -13.91
CA GLU A 181 -4.38 -9.06 -13.08
C GLU A 181 -2.90 -9.08 -13.45
N HIS A 182 -2.07 -8.92 -12.44
CA HIS A 182 -0.63 -9.07 -12.56
C HIS A 182 -0.28 -10.39 -11.87
N PRO A 183 -0.25 -11.51 -12.61
CA PRO A 183 0.06 -12.80 -12.02
C PRO A 183 1.49 -12.74 -11.49
N PHE A 184 1.65 -13.07 -10.21
CA PHE A 184 2.95 -13.29 -9.59
C PHE A 184 2.86 -14.55 -8.74
N LYS A 185 3.99 -15.23 -8.58
CA LYS A 185 4.05 -16.41 -7.73
C LYS A 185 4.06 -15.94 -6.27
N GLN A 186 2.99 -16.24 -5.55
CA GLN A 186 2.85 -15.93 -4.13
C GLN A 186 2.83 -17.24 -3.33
N GLU A 187 3.84 -17.45 -2.49
CA GLU A 187 3.87 -18.57 -1.54
C GLU A 187 2.79 -18.38 -0.47
N ALA A 188 2.05 -19.44 -0.14
CA ALA A 188 0.98 -19.34 0.85
C ALA A 188 1.54 -19.16 2.27
N TYR A 189 0.84 -18.37 3.09
CA TYR A 189 1.05 -18.26 4.53
C TYR A 189 -0.28 -18.54 5.26
N VAL A 190 -0.21 -18.73 6.58
CA VAL A 190 -1.41 -19.03 7.38
C VAL A 190 -2.26 -17.78 7.51
N GLN A 191 -3.50 -17.84 7.03
CA GLN A 191 -4.50 -16.79 7.20
C GLN A 191 -5.55 -17.25 8.21
N VAL A 192 -6.08 -16.33 9.02
CA VAL A 192 -7.07 -16.60 10.09
C VAL A 192 -8.23 -17.51 9.65
N PHE A 193 -8.75 -17.29 8.43
CA PHE A 193 -9.88 -18.05 7.87
C PHE A 193 -9.48 -18.99 6.72
N GLY A 194 -8.21 -19.38 6.67
CA GLY A 194 -7.68 -20.26 5.62
C GLY A 194 -8.26 -21.67 5.64
N ASP A 195 -8.77 -22.13 6.79
CA ASP A 195 -9.51 -23.38 6.95
C ASP A 195 -10.86 -23.37 6.20
N ARG A 196 -11.49 -22.20 6.08
CA ARG A 196 -12.80 -22.04 5.43
C ARG A 196 -12.70 -21.67 3.96
N HIS A 197 -11.79 -20.77 3.62
CA HIS A 197 -11.72 -20.15 2.29
C HIS A 197 -10.46 -20.51 1.50
N GLY A 198 -9.57 -21.31 2.09
CA GLY A 198 -8.22 -21.51 1.55
C GLY A 198 -7.38 -20.22 1.61
N PHE A 199 -6.25 -20.25 0.93
CA PHE A 199 -5.36 -19.09 0.86
C PHE A 199 -5.87 -18.05 -0.15
N ILE A 200 -6.10 -16.82 0.31
CA ILE A 200 -6.54 -15.71 -0.53
C ILE A 200 -5.32 -14.86 -0.91
N GLN A 201 -4.91 -14.98 -2.17
CA GLN A 201 -3.76 -14.26 -2.72
C GLN A 201 -4.00 -12.75 -2.87
N ASN A 202 -2.89 -12.00 -2.79
CA ASN A 202 -2.77 -10.58 -3.08
C ASN A 202 -3.83 -9.68 -2.42
N VAL A 203 -4.17 -10.01 -1.18
CA VAL A 203 -4.86 -9.10 -0.25
C VAL A 203 -3.90 -8.00 0.22
N SER A 204 -4.39 -7.08 1.04
CA SER A 204 -3.62 -6.01 1.65
C SER A 204 -2.43 -6.56 2.42
N VAL A 205 -1.34 -5.80 2.44
CA VAL A 205 -0.17 -6.07 3.29
C VAL A 205 -0.53 -6.13 4.78
N LEU A 206 -1.65 -5.54 5.21
CA LEU A 206 -2.17 -5.70 6.57
C LEU A 206 -2.39 -7.17 6.93
N ASP A 207 -2.96 -7.96 6.01
CA ASP A 207 -3.20 -9.38 6.23
C ASP A 207 -1.90 -10.12 6.51
N LEU A 208 -0.87 -9.84 5.69
CA LEU A 208 0.46 -10.41 5.87
C LEU A 208 1.09 -9.94 7.20
N LEU A 209 1.03 -8.64 7.51
CA LEU A 209 1.57 -8.06 8.74
C LEU A 209 0.96 -8.70 9.99
N PHE A 210 -0.35 -8.87 10.01
CA PHE A 210 -1.06 -9.43 11.16
C PHE A 210 -0.83 -10.93 11.34
N ASN A 211 -0.59 -11.67 10.26
CA ASN A 211 -0.34 -13.11 10.34
C ASN A 211 1.15 -13.45 10.55
N GLU A 212 2.07 -12.72 9.93
CA GLU A 212 3.51 -13.05 9.88
C GLU A 212 4.40 -12.10 10.71
N GLY A 213 3.89 -10.95 11.14
CA GLY A 213 4.62 -9.99 11.96
C GLY A 213 5.93 -9.55 11.30
N THR A 214 7.05 -9.70 12.01
CA THR A 214 8.38 -9.35 11.50
C THR A 214 8.80 -10.15 10.26
N ASN A 215 8.24 -11.35 10.03
CA ASN A 215 8.56 -12.14 8.85
C ASN A 215 8.00 -11.53 7.56
N THR A 216 7.04 -10.61 7.66
CA THR A 216 6.46 -9.85 6.54
C THR A 216 7.52 -9.25 5.63
N LEU A 217 8.55 -8.62 6.20
CA LEU A 217 9.60 -7.99 5.40
C LEU A 217 10.42 -9.01 4.59
N SER A 218 10.77 -10.15 5.21
CA SER A 218 11.47 -11.23 4.51
C SER A 218 10.59 -11.84 3.41
N TYR A 219 9.30 -12.04 3.71
CA TYR A 219 8.33 -12.56 2.74
C TYR A 219 8.25 -11.65 1.51
N LEU A 220 8.09 -10.34 1.72
CA LEU A 220 7.98 -9.34 0.65
C LEU A 220 9.24 -9.29 -0.21
N ASN A 221 10.45 -9.41 0.38
CA ASN A 221 11.71 -9.41 -0.38
C ASN A 221 11.91 -10.66 -1.23
N ASN A 222 11.27 -11.79 -0.86
CA ASN A 222 11.39 -13.06 -1.59
C ASN A 222 10.38 -13.18 -2.75
N ILE A 223 9.46 -12.23 -2.90
CA ILE A 223 8.50 -12.24 -4.01
C ILE A 223 9.24 -11.91 -5.32
N ASN A 224 9.12 -12.81 -6.29
CA ASN A 224 9.56 -12.52 -7.65
C ASN A 224 8.49 -11.67 -8.36
N LEU A 225 8.81 -10.40 -8.58
CA LEU A 225 7.91 -9.42 -9.18
C LEU A 225 7.74 -9.59 -10.69
N GLY A 226 8.55 -10.41 -11.37
CA GLY A 226 8.38 -10.77 -12.79
C GLY A 226 8.63 -9.64 -13.81
N PHE A 227 8.65 -8.38 -13.39
CA PHE A 227 8.95 -7.21 -14.22
C PHE A 227 10.36 -6.62 -13.98
N THR A 228 11.17 -7.25 -13.12
CA THR A 228 12.56 -6.84 -12.83
C THR A 228 13.61 -7.56 -13.69
N ASN A 229 13.20 -8.43 -14.61
CA ASN A 229 14.08 -9.05 -15.60
C ASN A 229 13.86 -8.37 -16.95
N GLY A 230 14.49 -7.23 -17.15
CA GLY A 230 14.63 -6.53 -18.42
C GLY A 230 16.08 -6.14 -18.63
#